data_AF-A0A3D3ENF0-F1
#
_entry.id   AF-A0A3D3ENF0-F1
#
_cell.length_a   1.000
_cell.length_b   1.000
_cell.length_c   1.000
_cell.angle_alpha   90.00
_cell.angle_beta   90.00
_cell.angle_gamma   90.00
#
_symmetry.space_group_name_H-M   'P 1'
#
loop_
_entity.id
_entity.type
_entity.pdbx_description
1 polymer ?
#
loop_
_entity_poly.entity_id
_entity_poly.type
_entity_poly.pdbx_seq_one_letter_code
_entity_poly.pdbx_strand_id
1 'polypeptide(L)'
;MELETFWLSETPTVPGSRYKDQSECPRVCTDALFQDMETKKIFRIFNTHLDHVGIEARVLGLKQILKKMEEDASADKVPAVLAGDFNAEPDWQEIKMLKQYPQYIDLTSEITGTFHDFGRQEKADKIDYIIAQDSFQCISAVTWEDCWDGVYLSDHYPVCVEII
;
A
#
# COMPACT_ATOMS: atom_id res chain seq x y z
N MET A 1 -20.29 -5.08 -5.37
CA MET A 1 -18.85 -5.30 -5.13
C MET A 1 -18.23 -5.45 -6.50
N GLU A 2 -17.49 -4.43 -6.92
CA GLU A 2 -16.58 -4.53 -8.06
C GLU A 2 -15.21 -4.88 -7.48
N LEU A 3 -14.56 -5.87 -8.06
CA LEU A 3 -13.25 -6.37 -7.67
C LEU A 3 -12.43 -6.53 -8.95
N GLU A 4 -11.31 -5.84 -9.03
CA GLU A 4 -10.38 -5.91 -10.14
C GLU A 4 -8.98 -6.27 -9.62
N THR A 5 -8.20 -7.02 -10.41
CA THR A 5 -6.81 -7.33 -10.09
C THR A 5 -5.98 -7.22 -11.35
N PHE A 6 -4.89 -6.48 -11.25
CA PHE A 6 -3.98 -6.23 -12.35
C PHE A 6 -2.53 -6.48 -11.93
N TRP A 7 -1.72 -6.93 -12.88
CA TRP A 7 -0.29 -7.15 -12.68
C TRP A 7 0.48 -5.83 -12.81
N LEU A 8 1.49 -5.66 -11.97
CA LEU A 8 2.40 -4.53 -12.03
C LEU A 8 3.42 -4.78 -13.14
N SER A 9 3.07 -4.34 -14.35
CA SER A 9 3.86 -4.54 -15.56
C SER A 9 3.36 -3.66 -16.71
N GLU A 10 4.04 -3.72 -17.86
CA GLU A 10 3.58 -3.10 -19.11
C GLU A 10 2.33 -3.77 -19.71
N THR A 11 2.00 -4.99 -19.26
CA THR A 11 0.85 -5.79 -19.72
C THR A 11 -0.03 -6.20 -18.54
N PRO A 12 -0.69 -5.24 -17.86
CA PRO A 12 -1.36 -5.47 -16.57
C PRO A 12 -2.49 -6.50 -16.60
N THR A 13 -3.05 -6.80 -17.78
CA THR A 13 -4.11 -7.80 -17.97
C THR A 13 -3.58 -9.20 -18.25
N VAL A 14 -2.27 -9.37 -18.42
CA VAL A 14 -1.62 -10.67 -18.69
C VAL A 14 -1.16 -11.29 -17.37
N PRO A 15 -1.72 -12.44 -16.97
CA PRO A 15 -1.33 -13.10 -15.74
C PRO A 15 0.16 -13.44 -15.69
N GLY A 16 0.79 -13.10 -14.58
CA GLY A 16 2.21 -13.38 -14.34
C GLY A 16 3.18 -12.44 -15.06
N SER A 17 2.68 -11.39 -15.72
CA SER A 17 3.52 -10.36 -16.32
C SER A 17 4.31 -9.58 -15.26
N ARG A 18 5.46 -9.04 -15.67
CA ARG A 18 6.47 -8.44 -14.78
C ARG A 18 7.12 -7.26 -15.46
N TYR A 19 7.61 -6.28 -14.71
CA TYR A 19 8.62 -5.37 -15.22
C TYR A 19 9.96 -6.07 -15.45
N LYS A 20 10.81 -5.49 -16.30
CA LYS A 20 12.09 -6.09 -16.70
C LYS A 20 13.04 -6.29 -15.51
N ASP A 21 13.20 -5.26 -14.68
CA ASP A 21 14.10 -5.25 -13.53
C ASP A 21 13.43 -5.69 -12.23
N GLN A 22 12.38 -6.51 -12.33
CA GLN A 22 11.65 -7.09 -11.20
C GLN A 22 12.22 -8.46 -10.83
N SER A 23 12.02 -8.90 -9.58
CA SER A 23 12.23 -10.29 -9.19
C SER A 23 11.43 -11.29 -10.04
N GLU A 24 11.71 -12.58 -9.85
CA GLU A 24 10.95 -13.65 -10.50
C GLU A 24 9.48 -13.72 -10.04
N CYS A 25 9.12 -13.01 -8.97
CA CYS A 25 7.77 -12.98 -8.42
C CYS A 25 6.92 -11.90 -9.14
N PRO A 26 5.88 -12.28 -9.90
CA PRO A 26 4.92 -11.31 -10.41
C PRO A 26 4.22 -10.60 -9.26
N ARG A 27 4.05 -9.29 -9.37
CA ARG A 27 3.36 -8.46 -8.36
C ARG A 27 2.02 -8.01 -8.92
N VAL A 28 1.05 -7.82 -8.04
CA VAL A 28 -0.30 -7.40 -8.39
C VAL A 28 -0.75 -6.24 -7.50
N CYS A 29 -1.73 -5.51 -7.99
CA CYS A 29 -2.59 -4.68 -7.15
C CYS A 29 -4.03 -5.16 -7.37
N THR A 30 -4.75 -5.31 -6.27
CA THR A 30 -6.17 -5.65 -6.27
C THR A 30 -6.92 -4.45 -5.73
N ASP A 31 -7.97 -4.02 -6.42
CA ASP A 31 -8.86 -2.98 -5.94
C ASP A 31 -10.29 -3.47 -5.80
N ALA A 32 -10.99 -2.90 -4.85
CA ALA A 32 -12.38 -3.21 -4.58
C ALA A 32 -13.16 -1.97 -4.16
N LEU A 33 -14.38 -1.87 -4.70
CA LEU A 33 -15.34 -0.83 -4.35
C LEU A 33 -16.26 -1.30 -3.22
N PHE A 34 -16.28 -0.54 -2.13
CA PHE A 34 -17.04 -0.82 -0.92
C PHE A 34 -18.11 0.24 -0.69
N GLN A 35 -19.18 -0.16 -0.01
CA GLN A 35 -20.17 0.74 0.57
C GLN A 35 -20.24 0.46 2.07
N ASP A 36 -20.04 1.50 2.87
CA ASP A 36 -20.29 1.41 4.31
C ASP A 36 -21.78 1.16 4.58
N MET A 37 -22.08 0.20 5.44
CA MET A 37 -23.45 -0.28 5.63
C MET A 37 -24.30 0.71 6.44
N GLU A 38 -23.69 1.55 7.26
CA GLU A 38 -24.39 2.52 8.11
C GLU A 38 -24.57 3.86 7.42
N THR A 39 -23.47 4.47 6.99
CA THR A 39 -23.41 5.80 6.37
C THR A 39 -23.75 5.79 4.87
N LYS A 40 -23.72 4.62 4.23
CA LYS A 40 -23.88 4.44 2.77
C LYS A 40 -22.81 5.12 1.92
N LYS A 41 -21.76 5.67 2.53
CA LYS A 41 -20.59 6.22 1.84
C LYS A 41 -19.92 5.13 1.01
N ILE A 42 -19.49 5.49 -0.19
CA ILE A 42 -18.78 4.60 -1.10
C ILE A 42 -17.30 4.99 -1.06
N PHE A 43 -16.42 4.00 -1.02
CA PHE A 43 -14.97 4.20 -1.04
C PHE A 43 -14.29 3.01 -1.72
N ARG A 44 -13.09 3.22 -2.25
CA ARG A 44 -12.30 2.19 -2.93
C ARG A 44 -11.06 1.85 -2.10
N ILE A 45 -10.74 0.57 -2.00
CA ILE A 45 -9.48 0.10 -1.39
C ILE A 45 -8.66 -0.56 -2.48
N PHE A 46 -7.40 -0.15 -2.58
CA PHE A 46 -6.34 -0.79 -3.34
C PHE A 46 -5.41 -1.50 -2.35
N ASN A 47 -4.98 -2.71 -2.68
CA ASN A 47 -4.01 -3.46 -1.91
C ASN A 47 -2.91 -4.01 -2.81
N THR A 48 -1.66 -3.83 -2.44
CA THR A 48 -0.51 -4.30 -3.22
C THR A 48 0.60 -4.88 -2.35
N HIS A 49 1.53 -5.57 -3.00
CA HIS A 49 2.81 -5.94 -2.43
C HIS A 49 3.86 -5.69 -3.51
N LEU A 50 4.70 -4.67 -3.35
CA LEU A 50 5.69 -4.24 -4.35
C LEU A 50 6.92 -5.15 -4.38
N ASP A 51 7.75 -5.01 -5.40
CA ASP A 51 8.90 -5.90 -5.58
C ASP A 51 10.02 -5.68 -4.55
N HIS A 52 10.60 -6.75 -4.03
CA HIS A 52 11.65 -6.67 -3.02
C HIS A 52 13.05 -6.47 -3.63
N VAL A 53 13.25 -6.76 -4.94
CA VAL A 53 14.56 -6.67 -5.61
C VAL A 53 14.65 -5.42 -6.49
N GLY A 54 13.65 -5.22 -7.34
CA GLY A 54 13.66 -4.24 -8.41
C GLY A 54 13.25 -2.85 -7.96
N ILE A 55 14.22 -1.97 -7.71
CA ILE A 55 13.95 -0.57 -7.37
C ILE A 55 13.13 0.11 -8.48
N GLU A 56 13.51 -0.08 -9.75
CA GLU A 56 12.76 0.46 -10.89
C GLU A 56 11.36 -0.16 -11.00
N ALA A 57 11.23 -1.47 -10.73
CA ALA A 57 9.93 -2.14 -10.70
C ALA A 57 9.01 -1.57 -9.60
N ARG A 58 9.53 -1.23 -8.41
CA ARG A 58 8.77 -0.55 -7.35
C ARG A 58 8.30 0.83 -7.80
N VAL A 59 9.20 1.63 -8.38
CA VAL A 59 8.88 2.98 -8.91
C VAL A 59 7.79 2.90 -9.98
N LEU A 60 7.93 2.00 -10.95
CA LEU A 60 6.97 1.86 -12.05
C LEU A 60 5.64 1.28 -11.56
N GLY A 61 5.67 0.26 -10.70
CA GLY A 61 4.48 -0.34 -10.11
C GLY A 61 3.68 0.66 -9.26
N LEU A 62 4.35 1.44 -8.41
CA LEU A 62 3.67 2.46 -7.63
C LEU A 62 3.07 3.55 -8.52
N LYS A 63 3.79 4.01 -9.56
CA LYS A 63 3.22 4.95 -10.56
C LYS A 63 1.99 4.40 -11.26
N GLN A 64 2.03 3.12 -11.63
CA GLN A 64 0.91 2.45 -12.30
C GLN A 64 -0.33 2.41 -11.40
N ILE A 65 -0.16 2.08 -10.12
CA ILE A 65 -1.24 2.08 -9.13
C ILE A 65 -1.80 3.48 -8.93
N LEU A 66 -0.94 4.49 -8.69
CA LEU A 66 -1.38 5.87 -8.49
C LEU A 66 -2.14 6.43 -9.70
N LYS A 67 -1.69 6.10 -10.92
CA LYS A 67 -2.39 6.46 -12.16
C LYS A 67 -3.78 5.82 -12.23
N LYS A 68 -3.89 4.53 -11.89
CA LYS A 68 -5.19 3.82 -11.85
C LYS A 68 -6.11 4.43 -10.79
N MET A 69 -5.59 4.76 -9.60
CA MET A 69 -6.34 5.48 -8.57
C MET A 69 -6.86 6.84 -9.07
N GLU A 70 -6.06 7.62 -9.80
CA GLU A 70 -6.48 8.89 -10.39
C GLU A 70 -7.56 8.73 -11.45
N GLU A 71 -7.42 7.72 -12.32
CA GLU A 71 -8.40 7.38 -13.35
C GLU A 71 -9.76 6.99 -12.73
N ASP A 72 -9.73 6.10 -11.73
CA ASP A 72 -10.94 5.63 -11.04
C ASP A 72 -11.59 6.75 -10.20
N ALA A 73 -10.78 7.57 -9.50
CA ALA A 73 -11.29 8.74 -8.78
C ALA A 73 -11.94 9.76 -9.71
N SER A 74 -11.43 9.92 -10.94
CA SER A 74 -12.02 10.82 -11.94
C SER A 74 -13.33 10.28 -12.52
N ALA A 75 -13.45 8.97 -12.70
CA ALA A 75 -14.63 8.31 -13.25
C ALA A 75 -15.78 8.26 -12.23
N ASP A 76 -15.49 7.78 -11.02
CA ASP A 76 -16.50 7.42 -10.03
C ASP A 76 -16.70 8.51 -8.96
N LYS A 77 -15.73 9.42 -8.80
CA LYS A 77 -15.68 10.45 -7.75
C LYS A 77 -15.78 9.86 -6.34
N VAL A 78 -15.24 8.67 -6.14
CA VAL A 78 -15.18 7.97 -4.85
C VAL A 78 -13.79 8.09 -4.24
N PRO A 79 -13.70 8.33 -2.93
CA PRO A 79 -12.42 8.43 -2.25
C PRO A 79 -11.72 7.06 -2.20
N ALA A 80 -10.39 7.06 -2.32
CA ALA A 80 -9.57 5.85 -2.40
C ALA A 80 -8.48 5.78 -1.32
N VAL A 81 -8.19 4.55 -0.89
CA VAL A 81 -7.09 4.18 0.01
C VAL A 81 -6.26 3.10 -0.68
N LEU A 82 -4.94 3.21 -0.63
CA LEU A 82 -3.97 2.20 -1.04
C LEU A 82 -3.22 1.70 0.20
N ALA A 83 -3.26 0.39 0.43
CA ALA A 83 -2.53 -0.25 1.52
C ALA A 83 -1.58 -1.32 0.97
N GLY A 84 -0.57 -1.67 1.76
CA GLY A 84 0.22 -2.88 1.54
C GLY A 84 1.69 -2.77 1.93
N ASP A 85 2.42 -3.83 1.60
CA ASP A 85 3.88 -3.92 1.75
C ASP A 85 4.56 -3.32 0.52
N PHE A 86 5.23 -2.19 0.69
CA PHE A 86 5.89 -1.48 -0.39
C PHE A 86 7.34 -1.92 -0.58
N ASN A 87 7.90 -2.74 0.32
CA ASN A 87 9.31 -3.14 0.32
C ASN A 87 10.27 -1.95 0.15
N ALA A 88 9.92 -0.81 0.75
CA ALA A 88 10.68 0.42 0.59
C ALA A 88 10.59 1.31 1.83
N GLU A 89 11.73 1.81 2.28
CA GLU A 89 11.81 2.73 3.42
C GLU A 89 11.43 4.17 3.01
N PRO A 90 11.02 5.03 3.97
CA PRO A 90 10.58 6.40 3.71
C PRO A 90 11.58 7.26 2.94
N ASP A 91 12.87 6.98 3.12
CA ASP A 91 13.94 7.73 2.51
C ASP A 91 14.31 7.29 1.09
N TRP A 92 13.70 6.22 0.59
CA TRP A 92 13.99 5.69 -0.73
C TRP A 92 13.21 6.45 -1.82
N GLN A 93 13.69 6.40 -3.06
CA GLN A 93 13.20 7.26 -4.15
C GLN A 93 11.74 6.97 -4.53
N GLU A 94 11.33 5.72 -4.44
CA GLU A 94 9.98 5.23 -4.71
C GLU A 94 8.95 5.84 -3.76
N ILE A 95 9.27 5.95 -2.46
CA ILE A 95 8.39 6.61 -1.48
C ILE A 95 8.46 8.13 -1.64
N LYS A 96 9.66 8.70 -1.86
CA LYS A 96 9.83 10.14 -2.09
C LYS A 96 9.06 10.64 -3.32
N MET A 97 8.79 9.79 -4.29
CA MET A 97 7.99 10.11 -5.47
C MET A 97 6.54 10.47 -5.12
N LEU A 98 5.98 9.96 -4.01
CA LEU A 98 4.63 10.32 -3.54
C LEU A 98 4.46 11.83 -3.34
N LYS A 99 5.55 12.57 -3.08
CA LYS A 99 5.53 14.06 -3.01
C LYS A 99 5.08 14.74 -4.31
N GLN A 100 5.14 14.03 -5.44
CA GLN A 100 4.64 14.51 -6.74
C GLN A 100 3.11 14.39 -6.87
N TYR A 101 2.48 13.71 -5.91
CA TYR A 101 1.03 13.48 -5.86
C TYR A 101 0.45 14.07 -4.58
N PRO A 102 0.36 15.41 -4.47
CA PRO A 102 -0.03 16.10 -3.24
C PRO A 102 -1.44 15.78 -2.75
N GLN A 103 -2.29 15.21 -3.61
CA GLN A 103 -3.63 14.73 -3.27
C GLN A 103 -3.62 13.41 -2.49
N TYR A 104 -2.47 12.76 -2.34
CA TYR A 104 -2.33 11.55 -1.53
C TYR A 104 -1.45 11.82 -0.32
N ILE A 105 -1.89 11.33 0.83
CA ILE A 105 -1.21 11.46 2.13
C ILE A 105 -0.85 10.08 2.68
N ASP A 106 0.32 10.00 3.32
CA ASP A 106 0.72 8.81 4.08
C ASP A 106 0.06 8.84 5.47
N LEU A 107 -0.98 8.03 5.67
CA LEU A 107 -1.68 7.93 6.95
C LEU A 107 -0.83 7.24 8.03
N THR A 108 0.27 6.60 7.65
CA THR A 108 1.21 5.93 8.54
C THR A 108 2.49 6.73 8.73
N SER A 109 2.49 8.04 8.44
CA SER A 109 3.69 8.89 8.52
C SER A 109 4.39 8.86 9.89
N GLU A 110 3.63 8.71 10.96
CA GLU A 110 4.12 8.65 12.34
C GLU A 110 4.59 7.25 12.78
N ILE A 111 4.29 6.20 12.01
CA ILE A 111 4.75 4.83 12.30
C ILE A 111 6.21 4.69 11.87
N THR A 112 7.06 4.26 12.81
CA THR A 112 8.52 4.24 12.60
C THR A 112 9.09 2.89 12.18
N GLY A 113 8.30 1.81 12.25
CA GLY A 113 8.73 0.47 11.87
C GLY A 113 7.58 -0.53 11.86
N THR A 114 7.61 -1.43 10.88
CA THR A 114 6.57 -2.43 10.63
C THR A 114 7.17 -3.82 10.44
N PHE A 115 8.32 -3.96 9.77
CA PHE A 115 9.01 -5.23 9.58
C PHE A 115 10.09 -5.47 10.65
N HIS A 116 10.03 -6.60 11.34
CA HIS A 116 10.93 -6.93 12.45
C HIS A 116 11.55 -8.34 12.34
N ASP A 117 11.29 -9.08 11.26
CA ASP A 117 11.85 -10.41 10.97
C ASP A 117 11.75 -11.39 12.17
N PHE A 118 10.54 -11.48 12.75
CA PHE A 118 10.28 -12.26 13.96
C PHE A 118 11.19 -11.91 15.15
N GLY A 119 11.52 -10.62 15.30
CA GLY A 119 12.33 -10.10 16.41
C GLY A 119 13.83 -10.20 16.19
N ARG A 120 14.28 -10.56 14.98
CA ARG A 120 15.71 -10.61 14.63
C ARG A 120 16.30 -9.25 14.29
N GLN A 121 15.46 -8.26 14.01
CA GLN A 121 15.87 -6.87 13.77
C GLN A 121 16.00 -6.12 15.10
N GLU A 122 17.11 -5.38 15.29
CA GLU A 122 17.26 -4.47 16.45
C GLU A 122 16.27 -3.29 16.37
N LYS A 123 16.00 -2.84 15.14
CA LYS A 123 15.04 -1.78 14.84
C LYS A 123 14.19 -2.24 13.66
N ALA A 124 12.88 -2.13 13.80
CA ALA A 124 11.96 -2.47 12.72
C ALA A 124 12.06 -1.48 11.56
N ASP A 125 11.99 -1.98 10.33
CA ASP A 125 11.97 -1.19 9.10
C ASP A 125 10.55 -0.75 8.79
N LYS A 126 10.33 0.49 8.34
CA LYS A 126 9.01 0.95 7.91
C LYS A 126 8.84 0.67 6.42
N ILE A 127 8.18 -0.44 6.10
CA ILE A 127 7.94 -0.86 4.70
C ILE A 127 6.46 -1.08 4.37
N ASP A 128 5.58 -1.04 5.35
CA ASP A 128 4.12 -1.14 5.17
C ASP A 128 3.47 0.24 5.28
N TYR A 129 2.60 0.56 4.32
CA TYR A 129 2.02 1.90 4.18
C TYR A 129 0.50 1.81 4.00
N ILE A 130 -0.17 2.87 4.46
CA ILE A 130 -1.56 3.15 4.11
C ILE A 130 -1.60 4.58 3.57
N ILE A 131 -1.70 4.69 2.26
CA ILE A 131 -1.77 5.94 1.52
C ILE A 131 -3.23 6.23 1.19
N ALA A 132 -3.72 7.44 1.44
CA ALA A 132 -5.12 7.79 1.18
C ALA A 132 -5.22 9.12 0.46
N GLN A 133 -6.36 9.38 -0.19
CA GLN A 133 -6.66 10.72 -0.67
C GLN A 133 -6.77 11.72 0.48
N ASP A 134 -6.35 12.96 0.24
CA ASP A 134 -6.32 14.07 1.21
C ASP A 134 -7.70 14.48 1.77
N SER A 135 -8.78 13.96 1.18
CA SER A 135 -10.14 14.07 1.72
C SER A 135 -10.35 13.28 3.02
N PHE A 136 -9.50 12.29 3.31
CA PHE A 136 -9.56 11.54 4.56
C PHE A 136 -8.80 12.25 5.67
N GLN A 137 -9.34 12.23 6.88
CA GLN A 137 -8.63 12.68 8.07
C GLN A 137 -8.21 11.47 8.92
N CYS A 138 -6.90 11.36 9.20
CA CYS A 138 -6.37 10.36 10.14
C CYS A 138 -6.69 10.77 11.58
N ILE A 139 -7.37 9.89 12.32
CA ILE A 139 -7.66 10.03 13.75
C ILE A 139 -6.55 9.36 14.57
N SER A 140 -6.16 8.15 14.17
CA SER A 140 -5.10 7.39 14.82
C SER A 140 -4.41 6.45 13.83
N ALA A 141 -3.13 6.16 14.08
CA ALA A 141 -2.35 5.18 13.35
C ALA A 141 -1.50 4.39 14.37
N VAL A 142 -1.64 3.07 14.40
CA VAL A 142 -0.97 2.20 15.37
C VAL A 142 -0.48 0.91 14.73
N THR A 143 0.58 0.35 15.31
CA THR A 143 1.07 -1.01 15.08
C THR A 143 0.54 -1.95 16.14
N TRP A 144 0.21 -3.19 15.78
CA TRP A 144 -0.12 -4.25 16.74
C TRP A 144 1.15 -5.06 17.02
N GLU A 145 1.82 -4.73 18.13
CA GLU A 145 3.16 -5.24 18.47
C GLU A 145 3.13 -6.48 19.38
N ASP A 146 1.99 -7.17 19.45
CA ASP A 146 1.77 -8.34 20.29
C ASP A 146 2.83 -9.44 20.04
N CYS A 147 3.48 -9.86 21.13
CA CYS A 147 4.42 -10.97 21.14
C CYS A 147 4.25 -11.76 22.44
N TRP A 148 4.02 -13.08 22.33
CA TRP A 148 3.83 -13.99 23.46
C TRP A 148 4.88 -15.08 23.43
N ASP A 149 5.73 -15.14 24.47
CA ASP A 149 6.83 -16.10 24.59
C ASP A 149 7.74 -16.18 23.34
N GLY A 150 7.99 -15.03 22.71
CA GLY A 150 8.81 -14.92 21.49
C GLY A 150 8.08 -15.30 20.20
N VAL A 151 6.76 -15.55 20.27
CA VAL A 151 5.90 -15.79 19.11
C VAL A 151 5.18 -14.50 18.73
N TYR A 152 5.46 -14.02 17.52
CA TYR A 152 4.85 -12.84 16.91
C TYR A 152 3.66 -13.22 16.03
N LEU A 153 2.77 -12.26 15.75
CA LEU A 153 1.65 -12.44 14.80
C LEU A 153 2.14 -12.70 13.37
N SER A 154 3.20 -12.00 12.96
CA SER A 154 3.95 -12.17 11.71
C SER A 154 5.38 -11.67 11.94
N ASP A 155 6.23 -11.72 10.92
CA ASP A 155 7.45 -10.93 10.79
C ASP A 155 7.22 -9.43 10.58
N HIS A 156 5.97 -9.03 10.33
CA HIS A 156 5.50 -7.65 10.28
C HIS A 156 4.46 -7.39 11.37
N TYR A 157 4.45 -6.18 11.91
CA TYR A 157 3.35 -5.68 12.72
C TYR A 157 2.17 -5.29 11.83
N PRO A 158 0.95 -5.78 12.11
CA PRO A 158 -0.26 -5.23 11.51
C PRO A 158 -0.36 -3.73 11.76
N VAL A 159 -0.67 -2.97 10.71
CA VAL A 159 -0.89 -1.53 10.79
C VAL A 159 -2.38 -1.24 10.74
N CYS A 160 -2.87 -0.46 11.70
CA CYS A 160 -4.25 -0.02 11.79
C CYS A 160 -4.31 1.51 11.72
N VAL A 161 -5.19 2.03 10.88
CA VAL A 161 -5.52 3.46 10.84
C VAL A 161 -7.02 3.64 11.06
N GLU A 162 -7.37 4.64 11.86
CA GLU A 162 -8.74 5.11 12.03
C GLU A 162 -8.88 6.42 11.25
N ILE A 163 -9.87 6.47 10.35
CA ILE A 163 -10.08 7.60 9.42
C ILE A 163 -11.54 8.05 9.41
N ILE A 164 -11.78 9.33 9.10
CA ILE A 164 -13.11 9.92 8.90
C ILE A 164 -13.26 10.63 7.56
#